data_AF-A0A9P5MAH8-F1
#
_entry.id   AF-A0A9P5MAH8-F1
#
_cell.length_a   1.000
_cell.length_b   1.000
_cell.length_c   1.000
_cell.angle_alpha   90.00
_cell.angle_beta   90.00
_cell.angle_gamma   90.00
#
_symmetry.space_group_name_H-M   'P 1'
#
loop_
_entity.id
_entity.type
_entity.pdbx_description
1 polymer ?
#
loop_
_entity_poly.entity_id
_entity_poly.type
_entity_poly.pdbx_seq_one_letter_code
_entity_poly.pdbx_strand_id
1 'polypeptide(L)'
;MDSYSYYRPLEDLLSPGALRPPIDVVLQRFCINYAFESEEKARMMLRNTTMFLQPGGMFIGTTPNAKPLLRELKKIPEGNELSFSNAVYTIRFESRQPPVDAHGQSTFGHKYWFYLADAVDAPEYLVRWEAFASLAAEYGLELIYKEDFHTIYEREQKPTEFRQLLTLMKVVDSRSERALDQDQWDAASMYCIGFSL
;
A
#
# COMPACT_ATOMS: atom_id res chain seq x y z
N MET A 1 -7.48 -1.15 -12.46
CA MET A 1 -6.73 -2.42 -12.35
C MET A 1 -7.76 -3.48 -12.04
N ASP A 2 -8.02 -4.41 -12.95
CA ASP A 2 -9.12 -5.34 -12.76
C ASP A 2 -8.84 -6.25 -11.57
N SER A 3 -9.68 -6.17 -10.55
CA SER A 3 -9.53 -6.77 -9.22
C SER A 3 -9.64 -8.30 -9.21
N TYR A 4 -9.73 -8.96 -10.37
CA TYR A 4 -9.99 -10.39 -10.50
C TYR A 4 -8.98 -11.27 -9.76
N SER A 5 -7.72 -10.84 -9.63
CA SER A 5 -6.69 -11.57 -8.89
C SER A 5 -6.94 -11.65 -7.38
N TYR A 6 -7.89 -10.89 -6.82
CA TYR A 6 -8.29 -11.00 -5.42
C TYR A 6 -9.49 -11.94 -5.22
N TYR A 7 -10.14 -12.37 -6.29
CA TYR A 7 -11.31 -13.25 -6.22
C TYR A 7 -11.02 -14.67 -6.66
N ARG A 8 -9.95 -14.86 -7.44
CA ARG A 8 -9.64 -16.13 -8.08
C ARG A 8 -8.15 -16.45 -7.99
N PRO A 9 -7.81 -17.74 -7.97
CA PRO A 9 -6.44 -18.19 -8.19
C PRO A 9 -5.83 -17.59 -9.46
N LEU A 10 -4.55 -17.21 -9.42
CA LEU A 10 -3.84 -16.71 -10.60
C LEU A 10 -3.77 -17.75 -11.72
N GLU A 11 -3.71 -19.05 -11.38
CA GLU A 11 -3.73 -20.12 -12.37
C GLU A 11 -4.99 -20.13 -13.26
N ASP A 12 -6.11 -19.59 -12.79
CA ASP A 12 -7.35 -19.48 -13.57
C ASP A 12 -7.35 -18.26 -14.51
N LEU A 13 -6.47 -17.29 -14.26
CA LEU A 13 -6.42 -16.01 -14.98
C LEU A 13 -5.33 -15.98 -16.05
N LEU A 14 -4.34 -16.86 -15.93
CA LEU A 14 -3.15 -16.85 -16.77
C LEU A 14 -3.17 -18.03 -17.74
N SER A 15 -2.67 -17.79 -18.96
CA SER A 15 -2.50 -18.88 -19.93
C SER A 15 -1.51 -19.94 -19.41
N PRO A 16 -1.68 -21.23 -19.75
CA PRO A 16 -0.72 -22.26 -19.38
C PRO A 16 0.71 -21.86 -19.77
N GLY A 17 1.64 -21.88 -18.81
CA GLY A 17 3.04 -21.52 -19.01
C GLY A 17 3.36 -20.02 -18.97
N ALA A 18 2.38 -19.15 -18.70
CA ALA A 18 2.61 -17.70 -18.53
C ALA A 18 3.46 -17.39 -17.28
N LEU A 19 3.29 -18.17 -16.21
CA LEU A 19 4.20 -18.17 -15.07
C LEU A 19 5.20 -19.31 -15.21
N ARG A 20 6.47 -18.99 -14.94
CA ARG A 20 7.58 -19.94 -14.90
C ARG A 20 8.14 -19.97 -13.49
N PRO A 21 7.49 -20.68 -12.54
CA PRO A 21 8.04 -20.86 -11.21
C PRO A 21 9.33 -21.70 -11.27
N PRO A 22 10.25 -21.56 -10.30
CA PRO A 22 10.14 -20.68 -9.13
C PRO A 22 10.25 -19.19 -9.45
N ILE A 23 9.50 -18.33 -8.72
CA ILE A 23 9.66 -16.88 -8.77
C ILE A 23 10.51 -16.43 -7.58
N ASP A 24 11.58 -15.68 -7.85
CA ASP A 24 12.49 -15.17 -6.81
C ASP A 24 11.91 -13.96 -6.06
N VAL A 25 11.20 -13.08 -6.77
CA VAL A 25 10.70 -11.81 -6.23
C VAL A 25 9.28 -11.53 -6.73
N VAL A 26 8.38 -11.22 -5.80
CA VAL A 26 7.03 -10.69 -6.12
C VAL A 26 6.93 -9.25 -5.65
N LEU A 27 6.52 -8.36 -6.55
CA LEU A 27 6.31 -6.94 -6.27
C LEU A 27 4.83 -6.59 -6.32
N GLN A 28 4.28 -6.10 -5.20
CA GLN A 28 2.93 -5.53 -5.15
C GLN A 28 2.99 -4.04 -4.81
N ARG A 29 3.11 -3.21 -5.85
CA ARG A 29 3.21 -1.76 -5.69
C ARG A 29 1.85 -1.10 -5.77
N PHE A 30 1.48 -0.36 -4.74
CA PHE A 30 0.26 0.46 -4.66
C PHE A 30 -1.02 -0.33 -4.92
N CYS A 31 -1.07 -1.59 -4.47
CA CYS A 31 -2.23 -2.44 -4.71
C CYS A 31 -2.65 -3.34 -3.54
N ILE A 32 -1.88 -3.42 -2.45
CA ILE A 32 -2.22 -4.26 -1.29
C ILE A 32 -3.54 -3.81 -0.65
N ASN A 33 -3.73 -2.50 -0.54
CA ASN A 33 -4.92 -1.84 -0.03
C ASN A 33 -6.22 -2.24 -0.74
N TYR A 34 -6.18 -2.60 -2.02
CA TYR A 34 -7.41 -3.04 -2.72
C TYR A 34 -7.89 -4.42 -2.24
N ALA A 35 -6.99 -5.29 -1.78
CA ALA A 35 -7.35 -6.60 -1.26
C ALA A 35 -7.98 -6.53 0.15
N PHE A 36 -7.76 -5.42 0.87
CA PHE A 36 -8.26 -5.23 2.25
C PHE A 36 -9.76 -4.92 2.34
N GLU A 37 -10.49 -5.02 1.24
CA GLU A 37 -11.95 -4.97 1.23
C GLU A 37 -12.59 -6.05 2.09
N SER A 38 -12.04 -7.27 2.05
CA SER A 38 -12.48 -8.39 2.89
C SER A 38 -11.32 -9.33 3.21
N GLU A 39 -11.50 -10.18 4.22
CA GLU A 39 -10.48 -11.16 4.61
C GLU A 39 -10.22 -12.16 3.47
N GLU A 40 -11.27 -12.63 2.79
CA GLU A 40 -11.17 -13.59 1.70
C GLU A 40 -10.28 -13.06 0.56
N LYS A 41 -10.41 -11.77 0.25
CA LYS A 41 -9.60 -11.10 -0.78
C LYS A 41 -8.14 -10.94 -0.37
N ALA A 42 -7.89 -10.53 0.87
CA ALA A 42 -6.53 -10.44 1.40
C ALA A 42 -5.84 -11.82 1.42
N ARG A 43 -6.58 -12.87 1.80
CA ARG A 43 -6.12 -14.26 1.76
C ARG A 43 -5.86 -14.75 0.34
N MET A 44 -6.73 -14.44 -0.61
CA MET A 44 -6.52 -14.79 -2.01
C MET A 44 -5.30 -14.09 -2.60
N MET A 45 -5.11 -12.80 -2.29
CA MET A 45 -3.92 -12.04 -2.68
C MET A 45 -2.64 -12.70 -2.16
N LEU A 46 -2.60 -13.05 -0.87
CA LEU A 46 -1.44 -13.69 -0.26
C LEU A 46 -1.19 -15.08 -0.84
N ARG A 47 -2.24 -15.90 -1.02
CA ARG A 47 -2.13 -17.18 -1.72
C ARG A 47 -1.50 -17.01 -3.11
N ASN A 48 -2.02 -16.09 -3.90
CA ASN A 48 -1.53 -15.81 -5.26
C ASN A 48 -0.09 -15.30 -5.26
N THR A 49 0.32 -14.59 -4.21
CA THR A 49 1.69 -14.10 -4.03
C THR A 49 2.64 -15.24 -3.68
N THR A 50 2.30 -16.04 -2.67
CA THR A 50 3.23 -17.02 -2.09
C THR A 50 3.27 -18.35 -2.83
N MET A 51 2.20 -18.71 -3.56
CA MET A 51 2.13 -19.99 -4.29
C MET A 51 3.23 -20.15 -5.35
N PHE A 52 3.68 -19.06 -5.96
CA PHE A 52 4.73 -19.07 -6.98
C PHE A 52 6.09 -18.62 -6.45
N LEU A 53 6.12 -18.07 -5.23
CA LEU A 53 7.33 -17.61 -4.59
C LEU A 53 8.14 -18.82 -4.10
N GLN A 54 9.42 -18.86 -4.44
CA GLN A 54 10.28 -19.92 -3.93
C GLN A 54 10.59 -19.76 -2.44
N PRO A 55 10.97 -20.83 -1.73
CA PRO A 55 11.51 -20.71 -0.38
C PRO A 55 12.69 -19.73 -0.32
N GLY A 56 12.60 -18.74 0.58
CA GLY A 56 13.58 -17.66 0.70
C GLY A 56 13.50 -16.57 -0.40
N GLY A 57 12.47 -16.62 -1.25
CA GLY A 57 12.15 -15.55 -2.18
C GLY A 57 11.59 -14.32 -1.48
N MET A 58 11.60 -13.17 -2.16
CA MET A 58 11.26 -11.89 -1.55
C MET A 58 9.90 -11.37 -2.02
N PHE A 59 9.05 -11.01 -1.08
CA PHE A 59 7.84 -10.24 -1.36
C PHE A 59 8.06 -8.79 -0.96
N ILE A 60 7.91 -7.85 -1.90
CA ILE A 60 8.01 -6.41 -1.64
C ILE A 60 6.68 -5.74 -1.99
N GLY A 61 6.14 -4.99 -1.03
CA GLY A 61 4.86 -4.33 -1.14
C GLY A 61 4.92 -2.84 -0.81
N THR A 62 4.10 -2.02 -1.48
CA THR A 62 3.80 -0.66 -1.04
C THR A 62 2.31 -0.47 -0.83
N THR A 63 1.94 0.24 0.23
CA THR A 63 0.55 0.49 0.60
C THR A 63 0.43 1.80 1.40
N PRO A 64 -0.72 2.49 1.38
CA PRO A 64 -0.97 3.61 2.28
C PRO A 64 -0.78 3.20 3.75
N ASN A 65 -0.10 4.05 4.52
CA ASN A 65 0.07 3.87 5.95
C ASN A 65 -1.22 4.30 6.68
N ALA A 66 -1.86 3.35 7.36
CA ALA A 66 -3.06 3.58 8.13
C ALA A 66 -2.93 4.67 9.22
N LYS A 67 -1.75 4.80 9.87
CA LYS A 67 -1.58 5.67 11.04
C LYS A 67 -1.85 7.16 10.73
N PRO A 68 -1.21 7.79 9.74
CA PRO A 68 -1.50 9.18 9.39
C PRO A 68 -2.95 9.37 8.93
N LEU A 69 -3.50 8.45 8.14
CA LEU A 69 -4.89 8.54 7.67
C LEU A 69 -5.90 8.55 8.83
N LEU A 70 -5.73 7.63 9.79
CA LEU A 70 -6.57 7.57 10.99
C LEU A 70 -6.38 8.81 11.88
N ARG A 71 -5.19 9.40 11.91
CA ARG A 71 -4.93 10.63 12.66
C ARG A 71 -5.72 11.80 12.07
N GLU A 72 -5.73 11.96 10.75
CA GLU A 72 -6.53 13.00 10.11
C GLU A 72 -8.04 12.76 10.29
N LEU A 73 -8.49 11.52 10.10
CA LEU A 73 -9.90 11.14 10.33
C LEU A 73 -10.39 11.49 11.75
N LYS A 74 -9.54 11.33 12.77
CA LYS A 74 -9.85 11.66 14.17
C LYS A 74 -10.00 13.16 14.44
N LYS A 75 -9.37 14.02 13.64
CA LYS A 75 -9.47 15.48 13.80
C LYS A 75 -10.80 16.04 13.31
N ILE A 76 -11.48 15.30 12.44
CA ILE A 76 -12.76 15.72 11.87
C ILE A 76 -13.82 15.72 12.99
N PRO A 77 -14.57 16.81 13.22
CA PRO A 77 -15.66 16.85 14.19
C PRO A 77 -16.81 15.88 13.87
N GLU A 78 -17.61 15.53 14.87
CA GLU A 78 -18.86 14.80 14.64
C GLU A 78 -19.85 15.64 13.82
N GLY A 79 -20.61 15.00 12.93
CA GLY A 79 -21.55 15.67 12.03
C GLY A 79 -20.93 16.25 10.76
N ASN A 80 -19.60 16.32 10.66
CA ASN A 80 -18.92 16.76 9.44
C ASN A 80 -18.69 15.60 8.46
N GLU A 81 -18.54 15.94 7.17
CA GLU A 81 -18.09 14.97 6.17
C GLU A 81 -16.71 14.42 6.58
N LEU A 82 -16.53 13.09 6.47
CA LEU A 82 -15.30 12.40 6.84
C LEU A 82 -14.20 12.54 5.78
N SER A 83 -13.97 13.78 5.34
CA SER A 83 -13.06 14.13 4.26
C SER A 83 -11.94 15.06 4.71
N PHE A 84 -10.76 14.91 4.11
CA PHE A 84 -9.65 15.85 4.20
C PHE A 84 -8.88 15.91 2.88
N SER A 85 -8.31 17.06 2.55
CA SER A 85 -7.68 17.32 1.26
C SER A 85 -6.60 18.40 1.34
N ASN A 86 -5.82 18.48 0.28
CA ASN A 86 -4.96 19.62 -0.06
C ASN A 86 -5.11 19.96 -1.55
N ALA A 87 -4.19 20.72 -2.15
CA ALA A 87 -4.33 21.11 -3.56
C ALA A 87 -4.21 19.94 -4.55
N VAL A 88 -3.64 18.79 -4.15
CA VAL A 88 -3.35 17.67 -5.08
C VAL A 88 -4.14 16.40 -4.79
N TYR A 89 -4.61 16.18 -3.55
CA TYR A 89 -5.35 14.97 -3.21
C TYR A 89 -6.56 15.24 -2.30
N THR A 90 -7.53 14.33 -2.34
CA THR A 90 -8.66 14.28 -1.40
C THR A 90 -8.87 12.84 -0.91
N ILE A 91 -9.06 12.68 0.39
CA ILE A 91 -9.43 11.40 1.01
C ILE A 91 -10.77 11.56 1.70
N ARG A 92 -11.72 10.68 1.38
CA ARG A 92 -13.06 10.66 1.99
C ARG A 92 -13.40 9.28 2.52
N PHE A 93 -13.46 9.14 3.84
CA PHE A 93 -13.86 7.90 4.51
C PHE A 93 -15.38 7.69 4.43
N GLU A 94 -15.82 6.43 4.34
CA GLU A 94 -17.24 6.09 4.45
C GLU A 94 -17.70 6.03 5.92
N SER A 95 -16.79 5.73 6.85
CA SER A 95 -17.09 5.58 8.27
C SER A 95 -15.89 5.90 9.16
N ARG A 96 -16.17 6.26 10.42
CA ARG A 96 -15.12 6.49 11.45
C ARG A 96 -14.46 5.20 11.92
N GLN A 97 -15.20 4.10 11.90
CA GLN A 97 -14.77 2.78 12.33
C GLN A 97 -14.97 1.78 11.19
N PRO A 98 -14.09 0.76 11.07
CA PRO A 98 -14.31 -0.36 10.18
C PRO A 98 -15.64 -1.08 10.46
N PRO A 99 -16.19 -1.80 9.47
CA PRO A 99 -17.23 -2.78 9.75
C PRO A 99 -16.72 -3.84 10.72
N VAL A 100 -17.65 -4.38 11.52
CA VAL A 100 -17.38 -5.47 12.45
C VAL A 100 -17.85 -6.76 11.81
N ASP A 101 -17.00 -7.78 11.79
CA ASP A 101 -17.33 -9.09 11.24
C ASP A 101 -18.18 -9.96 12.20
N ALA A 102 -18.55 -11.16 11.77
CA ALA A 102 -19.36 -12.10 12.56
C ALA A 102 -18.68 -12.53 13.89
N HIS A 103 -17.38 -12.30 14.02
CA HIS A 103 -16.57 -12.64 15.21
C HIS A 103 -16.27 -11.42 16.08
N GLY A 104 -16.81 -10.24 15.74
CA GLY A 104 -16.56 -9.02 16.50
C GLY A 104 -15.25 -8.31 16.15
N GLN A 105 -14.53 -8.73 15.11
CA GLN A 105 -13.27 -8.10 14.71
C GLN A 105 -13.52 -6.97 13.69
N SER A 106 -12.62 -5.99 13.65
CA SER A 106 -12.77 -4.77 12.82
C SER A 106 -11.48 -4.47 12.03
N THR A 107 -11.09 -5.46 11.23
CA THR A 107 -9.80 -5.46 10.51
C THR A 107 -9.94 -5.01 9.06
N PHE A 108 -10.93 -5.54 8.34
CA PHE A 108 -11.10 -5.37 6.89
C PHE A 108 -12.24 -4.41 6.56
N GLY A 109 -12.32 -3.98 5.30
CA GLY A 109 -13.46 -3.23 4.77
C GLY A 109 -13.56 -1.76 5.21
N HIS A 110 -12.53 -1.20 5.89
CA HIS A 110 -12.53 0.22 6.26
C HIS A 110 -12.24 1.08 5.03
N LYS A 111 -13.30 1.40 4.29
CA LYS A 111 -13.25 2.02 2.98
C LYS A 111 -13.08 3.54 3.03
N TYR A 112 -12.26 4.04 2.13
CA TYR A 112 -12.16 5.47 1.79
C TYR A 112 -11.99 5.64 0.28
N TRP A 113 -12.40 6.80 -0.22
CA TRP A 113 -12.16 7.22 -1.59
C TRP A 113 -10.88 8.05 -1.63
N PHE A 114 -9.94 7.68 -2.49
CA PHE A 114 -8.71 8.41 -2.72
C PHE A 114 -8.72 9.04 -4.11
N TYR A 115 -8.70 10.37 -4.13
CA TYR A 115 -8.52 11.18 -5.31
C TYR A 115 -7.12 11.79 -5.29
N LEU A 116 -6.38 11.66 -6.39
CA LEU A 116 -5.10 12.31 -6.63
C LEU A 116 -5.13 12.89 -8.03
N ALA A 117 -4.88 14.20 -8.13
CA ALA A 117 -4.90 14.94 -9.38
C ALA A 117 -4.06 14.26 -10.46
N ASP A 118 -4.64 14.13 -11.65
CA ASP A 118 -4.04 13.52 -12.84
C ASP A 118 -3.57 12.05 -12.69
N ALA A 119 -3.92 11.37 -11.59
CA ALA A 119 -3.43 10.02 -11.30
C ALA A 119 -4.53 9.00 -11.02
N VAL A 120 -5.38 9.22 -10.01
CA VAL A 120 -6.37 8.22 -9.58
C VAL A 120 -7.60 8.86 -8.93
N ASP A 121 -8.75 8.23 -9.13
CA ASP A 121 -9.98 8.43 -8.35
C ASP A 121 -10.58 7.04 -8.10
N ALA A 122 -10.29 6.46 -6.93
CA ALA A 122 -10.60 5.06 -6.66
C ALA A 122 -10.96 4.79 -5.20
N PRO A 123 -11.80 3.77 -4.94
CA PRO A 123 -12.00 3.26 -3.61
C PRO A 123 -10.77 2.46 -3.16
N GLU A 124 -10.34 2.71 -1.93
CA GLU A 124 -9.25 2.00 -1.26
C GLU A 124 -9.70 1.53 0.13
N TYR A 125 -8.95 0.56 0.69
CA TYR A 125 -9.24 0.02 2.01
C TYR A 125 -8.03 0.14 2.92
N LEU A 126 -8.28 0.53 4.16
CA LEU A 126 -7.24 0.80 5.13
C LEU A 126 -6.52 -0.49 5.54
N VAL A 127 -5.21 -0.51 5.34
CA VAL A 127 -4.37 -1.66 5.71
C VAL A 127 -3.84 -1.48 7.13
N ARG A 128 -4.42 -2.21 8.08
CA ARG A 128 -3.86 -2.31 9.44
C ARG A 128 -2.61 -3.17 9.38
N TRP A 129 -1.44 -2.54 9.52
CA TRP A 129 -0.15 -3.18 9.27
C TRP A 129 0.06 -4.46 10.07
N GLU A 130 -0.25 -4.42 11.36
CA GLU A 130 -0.04 -5.54 12.28
C GLU A 130 -0.93 -6.74 11.90
N ALA A 131 -2.16 -6.47 11.45
CA ALA A 131 -3.05 -7.49 10.92
C ALA A 131 -2.55 -8.04 9.57
N PHE A 132 -2.03 -7.18 8.70
CA PHE A 132 -1.44 -7.60 7.43
C PHE A 132 -0.23 -8.52 7.65
N ALA A 133 0.69 -8.14 8.53
CA ALA A 133 1.87 -8.93 8.86
C ALA A 133 1.49 -10.27 9.50
N SER A 134 0.51 -10.28 10.43
CA SER A 134 -0.01 -11.50 11.02
C SER A 134 -0.62 -12.44 9.98
N LEU A 135 -1.43 -11.88 9.06
CA LEU A 135 -2.04 -12.66 7.99
C LEU A 135 -0.99 -13.20 7.02
N ALA A 136 0.02 -12.40 6.64
CA ALA A 136 1.11 -12.82 5.77
C ALA A 136 1.95 -13.96 6.37
N ALA A 137 2.14 -13.96 7.70
CA ALA A 137 2.85 -15.02 8.41
C ALA A 137 2.16 -16.39 8.30
N GLU A 138 0.83 -16.42 8.19
CA GLU A 138 0.09 -17.67 7.92
C GLU A 138 0.43 -18.29 6.55
N TYR A 139 0.98 -17.49 5.63
CA TYR A 139 1.43 -17.93 4.30
C TYR A 139 2.95 -18.13 4.22
N GLY A 140 3.64 -18.17 5.36
CA GLY A 140 5.08 -18.43 5.44
C GLY A 140 5.97 -17.23 5.14
N LEU A 141 5.42 -16.02 5.11
CA LEU A 141 6.18 -14.78 4.94
C LEU A 141 6.61 -14.22 6.30
N GLU A 142 7.87 -13.82 6.43
CA GLU A 142 8.39 -13.14 7.62
C GLU A 142 8.66 -11.66 7.34
N LEU A 143 8.06 -10.77 8.12
CA LEU A 143 8.33 -9.34 8.00
C LEU A 143 9.76 -9.01 8.45
N ILE A 144 10.59 -8.57 7.50
CA ILE A 144 11.98 -8.18 7.79
C ILE A 144 12.14 -6.66 7.86
N TYR A 145 11.29 -5.93 7.14
CA TYR A 145 11.39 -4.48 7.10
C TYR A 145 10.08 -3.81 6.76
N LYS A 146 9.88 -2.68 7.42
CA LYS A 146 8.79 -1.75 7.13
C LYS A 146 9.29 -0.35 7.40
N GLU A 147 9.11 0.54 6.43
CA GLU A 147 9.42 1.95 6.64
C GLU A 147 8.55 2.87 5.77
N ASP A 148 8.33 4.08 6.28
CA ASP A 148 7.55 5.10 5.58
C ASP A 148 8.40 5.76 4.49
N PHE A 149 7.76 6.16 3.38
CA PHE A 149 8.46 6.75 2.23
C PHE A 149 9.26 7.99 2.60
N HIS A 150 8.72 8.81 3.51
CA HIS A 150 9.39 9.99 4.03
C HIS A 150 10.74 9.63 4.67
N THR A 151 10.75 8.67 5.60
CA THR A 151 11.95 8.24 6.31
C THR A 151 12.98 7.60 5.37
N ILE A 152 12.52 6.80 4.41
CA ILE A 152 13.39 6.24 3.37
C ILE A 152 14.04 7.36 2.57
N TYR A 153 13.25 8.32 2.08
CA TYR A 153 13.82 9.42 1.30
C TYR A 153 14.85 10.22 2.11
N GLU A 154 14.55 10.56 3.38
CA GLU A 154 15.48 11.31 4.23
C GLU A 154 16.82 10.59 4.43
N ARG A 155 16.80 9.26 4.52
CA ARG A 155 18.00 8.43 4.62
C ARG A 155 18.72 8.28 3.27
N GLU A 156 17.99 7.86 2.25
CA GLU A 156 18.54 7.45 0.96
C GLU A 156 18.87 8.62 0.02
N GLN A 157 18.47 9.86 0.31
CA GLN A 157 18.96 11.02 -0.45
C GLN A 157 20.43 11.39 -0.13
N LYS A 158 20.98 10.83 0.95
CA LYS A 158 22.33 11.19 1.44
C LYS A 158 23.45 10.56 0.59
N PRO A 159 23.42 9.25 0.27
CA PRO A 159 24.44 8.63 -0.58
C PRO A 159 24.50 9.27 -1.97
N THR A 160 25.71 9.44 -2.51
CA THR A 160 25.93 10.11 -3.80
C THR A 160 25.24 9.39 -4.96
N GLU A 161 25.25 8.07 -4.97
CA GLU A 161 24.64 7.26 -6.04
C GLU A 161 23.12 7.44 -6.13
N PHE A 162 22.43 7.41 -4.98
CA PHE A 162 20.97 7.60 -4.94
C PHE A 162 20.58 9.04 -5.23
N ARG A 163 21.39 10.01 -4.78
CA ARG A 163 21.17 11.43 -5.14
C ARG A 163 21.27 11.67 -6.64
N GLN A 164 22.24 11.06 -7.31
CA GLN A 164 22.37 11.14 -8.77
C GLN A 164 21.12 10.57 -9.45
N LEU A 165 20.64 9.41 -8.99
CA LEU A 165 19.42 8.81 -9.51
C LEU A 165 18.18 9.69 -9.28
N LEU A 166 18.02 10.25 -8.08
CA LEU A 166 16.93 11.18 -7.74
C LEU A 166 16.95 12.43 -8.63
N THR A 167 18.14 12.94 -8.98
CA THR A 167 18.31 14.08 -9.89
C THR A 167 17.90 13.70 -11.32
N LEU A 168 18.33 12.53 -11.80
CA LEU A 168 17.96 12.01 -13.13
C LEU A 168 16.45 11.79 -13.27
N MET A 169 15.81 11.31 -12.20
CA MET A 169 14.36 11.11 -12.12
C MET A 169 13.60 12.41 -11.83
N LYS A 170 14.28 13.54 -11.66
CA LYS A 170 13.71 14.87 -11.35
C LYS A 170 12.90 14.91 -10.04
N VAL A 171 13.26 14.06 -9.08
CA VAL A 171 12.70 14.11 -7.71
C VAL A 171 13.36 15.25 -6.92
N VAL A 172 14.64 15.49 -7.19
CA VAL A 172 15.38 16.66 -6.71
C VAL A 172 15.87 17.48 -7.90
N ASP A 173 16.03 18.79 -7.70
CA ASP A 173 16.52 19.71 -8.71
C ASP A 173 18.06 19.71 -8.80
N SER A 174 18.60 20.55 -9.69
CA SER A 174 20.06 20.72 -9.84
C SER A 174 20.79 21.22 -8.59
N ARG A 175 20.06 21.76 -7.60
CA ARG A 175 20.57 22.24 -6.31
C ARG A 175 20.43 21.19 -5.21
N SER A 176 19.97 19.98 -5.56
CA SER A 176 19.63 18.92 -4.60
C SER A 176 18.48 19.30 -3.65
N GLU A 177 17.63 20.25 -4.05
CA GLU A 177 16.40 20.58 -3.33
C GLU A 177 15.25 19.72 -3.87
N ARG A 178 14.29 19.39 -2.99
CA ARG A 178 13.11 18.62 -3.38
C ARG A 178 12.30 19.39 -4.42
N ALA A 179 12.03 18.76 -5.56
CA ALA A 179 11.23 19.37 -6.62
C ALA A 179 9.72 19.36 -6.33
N LEU A 180 9.26 18.46 -5.45
CA LEU A 180 7.88 18.36 -5.00
C LEU A 180 7.55 19.52 -4.05
N ASP A 181 6.42 20.18 -4.28
CA ASP A 181 5.86 21.11 -3.30
C ASP A 181 5.39 20.38 -2.03
N GLN A 182 4.88 21.13 -1.04
CA GLN A 182 4.46 20.53 0.21
C GLN A 182 3.24 19.62 0.05
N ASP A 183 2.30 19.97 -0.83
CA ASP A 183 1.07 19.21 -1.01
C ASP A 183 1.32 17.88 -1.72
N GLN A 184 2.19 17.91 -2.74
CA GLN A 184 2.68 16.71 -3.43
C GLN A 184 3.52 15.83 -2.48
N TRP A 185 4.31 16.45 -1.61
CA TRP A 185 5.09 15.71 -0.62
C TRP A 185 4.23 15.00 0.41
N ASP A 186 3.19 15.69 0.90
CA ASP A 186 2.23 15.10 1.84
C ASP A 186 1.55 13.89 1.20
N ALA A 187 1.16 13.99 -0.08
CA ALA A 187 0.60 12.86 -0.83
C ALA A 187 1.57 11.66 -0.91
N ALA A 188 2.83 11.88 -1.29
CA ALA A 188 3.83 10.82 -1.39
C ALA A 188 4.16 10.18 -0.03
N SER A 189 4.15 10.99 1.04
CA SER A 189 4.50 10.57 2.40
C SER A 189 3.41 9.75 3.10
N MET A 190 2.22 9.62 2.49
CA MET A 190 1.16 8.74 3.02
C MET A 190 1.49 7.26 2.87
N TYR A 191 2.43 6.89 2.01
CA TYR A 191 2.75 5.51 1.71
C TYR A 191 3.90 4.96 2.56
N CYS A 192 3.86 3.65 2.80
CA CYS A 192 4.98 2.89 3.33
C CYS A 192 5.33 1.73 2.39
N ILE A 193 6.56 1.24 2.55
CA ILE A 193 7.02 -0.01 1.95
C ILE A 193 7.16 -1.07 3.04
N GLY A 194 6.93 -2.32 2.69
CA GLY A 194 7.41 -3.44 3.47
C GLY A 194 7.93 -4.55 2.59
N PHE A 195 8.83 -5.35 3.14
CA PHE A 195 9.31 -6.56 2.50
C PHE A 195 9.41 -7.72 3.47
N SER A 196 9.21 -8.91 2.93
CA SER A 196 9.32 -10.18 3.63
C SER A 196 10.14 -11.19 2.83
N LEU A 197 10.78 -12.12 3.55
CA LEU A 197 11.35 -13.36 3.01
C LEU A 197 10.49 -14.57 3.40
#